data_AF-D8TZC7-F1
#
_entry.id   AF-D8TZC7-F1
#
_cell.length_a   1.000
_cell.length_b   1.000
_cell.length_c   1.000
_cell.angle_alpha   90.00
_cell.angle_beta   90.00
_cell.angle_gamma   90.00
#
_symmetry.space_group_name_H-M   'P 1'
#
loop_
_entity.id
_entity.type
_entity.pdbx_description
1 polymer ?
#
loop_
_entity_poly.entity_id
_entity_poly.type
_entity_poly.pdbx_seq_one_letter_code
_entity_poly.pdbx_strand_id
1 'polypeptide(L)'
;MSCRIELRDDHLEQHFSVTHFECFKYMRFTAALHTYFAVSDISNVKVEGLQGLTYYDGTDKWWSKKREEAAEVVFAGEVDRAYIKAPDVIKIHDSGAPGGGRTYEVHKQGFPDAVLWNPGAERAASISDLGDPEWRRMVCLGPGVVVPDPSPRPSPI
;
A
#
# COMPACT_ATOMS: atom_id res chain seq x y z
N MET A 1 -14.76 -11.61 -10.75
CA MET A 1 -14.09 -10.95 -9.61
C MET A 1 -15.12 -10.77 -8.52
N SER A 2 -14.77 -11.06 -7.27
CA SER A 2 -15.59 -10.70 -6.11
C SER A 2 -14.74 -9.98 -5.07
N CYS A 3 -15.39 -9.09 -4.33
CA CYS A 3 -14.82 -8.44 -3.16
C CYS A 3 -15.83 -8.60 -2.01
N ARG A 4 -15.39 -9.19 -0.91
CA ARG A 4 -16.19 -9.31 0.32
C ARG A 4 -15.53 -8.45 1.40
N ILE A 5 -16.34 -7.67 2.10
CA ILE A 5 -15.90 -6.82 3.20
C ILE A 5 -16.60 -7.27 4.46
N GLU A 6 -15.85 -7.49 5.52
CA GLU A 6 -16.36 -7.80 6.86
C GLU A 6 -15.89 -6.73 7.84
N LEU A 7 -16.83 -6.14 8.57
CA LEU A 7 -16.53 -5.18 9.63
C LEU A 7 -16.68 -5.89 10.98
N ARG A 8 -15.65 -5.77 11.81
CA ARG A 8 -15.62 -6.22 13.21
C ARG A 8 -15.42 -5.00 14.11
N ASP A 9 -15.49 -5.22 15.42
CA ASP A 9 -15.38 -4.14 16.41
C ASP A 9 -13.98 -3.48 16.40
N ASP A 10 -12.94 -4.25 16.07
CA ASP A 10 -11.53 -3.84 16.14
C ASP A 10 -10.78 -3.90 14.80
N HIS A 11 -11.39 -4.43 13.74
CA HIS A 11 -10.78 -4.49 12.40
C HIS A 11 -11.79 -4.53 11.25
N LEU A 12 -11.29 -4.22 10.06
CA LEU A 12 -11.98 -4.39 8.79
C LEU A 12 -11.20 -5.40 7.95
N GLU A 13 -11.89 -6.40 7.42
CA GLU A 13 -11.31 -7.44 6.58
C GLU A 13 -11.83 -7.32 5.14
N GLN A 14 -10.93 -7.41 4.16
CA GLN A 14 -11.27 -7.41 2.74
C GLN A 14 -10.74 -8.67 2.06
N HIS A 15 -11.64 -9.43 1.44
CA HIS A 15 -11.30 -10.59 0.62
C HIS A 15 -11.52 -10.27 -0.84
N PHE A 16 -10.43 -10.26 -1.61
CA PHE A 16 -10.46 -10.06 -3.06
C PHE A 16 -10.20 -11.37 -3.78
N SER A 17 -11.09 -11.77 -4.69
CA SER A 17 -10.92 -12.98 -5.48
C SER A 17 -11.14 -12.74 -6.98
N VAL A 18 -10.30 -13.41 -7.78
CA VAL A 18 -10.35 -13.37 -9.23
C VAL A 18 -10.39 -14.80 -9.73
N THR A 19 -11.42 -15.13 -10.51
CA THR A 19 -11.61 -16.46 -11.12
C THR A 19 -11.58 -16.30 -12.63
N HIS A 20 -10.75 -17.10 -13.29
CA HIS A 20 -10.71 -17.22 -14.75
C HIS A 20 -11.37 -18.54 -15.16
N PHE A 21 -12.35 -18.49 -16.05
CA PHE A 21 -13.18 -19.66 -16.40
C PHE A 21 -12.73 -20.40 -17.67
N GLU A 22 -11.70 -19.91 -18.38
CA GLU A 22 -11.20 -20.60 -19.58
C GLU A 22 -10.04 -21.54 -19.22
N CYS A 23 -10.21 -22.84 -19.48
CA CYS A 23 -9.28 -23.90 -19.06
C CYS A 23 -7.92 -23.90 -19.80
N PHE A 24 -7.76 -23.08 -20.85
CA PHE A 24 -6.59 -23.13 -21.75
C PHE A 24 -5.96 -21.76 -22.02
N LYS A 25 -6.31 -20.73 -21.24
CA LYS A 25 -5.66 -19.42 -21.30
C LYS A 25 -5.18 -19.00 -19.91
N TYR A 26 -3.93 -18.58 -19.84
CA TYR A 26 -3.41 -17.93 -18.65
C TYR A 26 -3.93 -16.50 -18.59
N MET A 27 -4.42 -16.09 -17.42
CA MET A 27 -4.76 -14.71 -17.15
C MET A 27 -3.68 -14.08 -16.27
N ARG A 28 -2.86 -13.22 -16.88
CA ARG A 28 -1.90 -12.39 -16.15
C ARG A 28 -2.59 -11.11 -15.74
N PHE A 29 -2.49 -10.74 -14.47
CA PHE A 29 -3.02 -9.48 -13.97
C PHE A 29 -2.16 -8.95 -12.84
N THR A 30 -2.25 -7.64 -12.62
CA THR A 30 -1.84 -6.97 -11.39
C THR A 30 -3.10 -6.59 -10.62
N ALA A 31 -2.97 -6.47 -9.30
CA ALA A 31 -4.06 -6.03 -8.43
C ALA A 31 -3.47 -5.34 -7.21
N ALA A 32 -4.15 -4.35 -6.67
CA ALA A 32 -3.83 -3.74 -5.39
C ALA A 32 -5.10 -3.29 -4.68
N LEU A 33 -5.10 -3.33 -3.36
CA LEU A 33 -6.16 -2.75 -2.53
C LEU A 33 -5.70 -1.37 -2.07
N HIS A 34 -6.11 -0.32 -2.79
CA HIS A 34 -5.63 1.05 -2.64
C HIS A 34 -6.24 1.74 -1.40
N THR A 35 -5.84 1.31 -0.21
CA THR A 35 -6.47 1.69 1.06
C THR A 35 -5.91 2.98 1.61
N TYR A 36 -6.78 3.96 1.82
CA TYR A 36 -6.45 5.26 2.41
C TYR A 36 -6.77 5.26 3.91
N PHE A 37 -5.74 5.45 4.73
CA PHE A 37 -5.87 5.58 6.18
C PHE A 37 -5.95 7.05 6.56
N ALA A 38 -6.97 7.40 7.33
CA ALA A 38 -7.10 8.74 7.91
C ALA A 38 -6.07 8.92 9.03
N VAL A 39 -5.25 9.97 8.95
CA VAL A 39 -4.19 10.27 9.92
C VAL A 39 -4.33 11.69 10.46
N SER A 40 -3.73 11.97 11.62
CA SER A 40 -3.79 13.28 12.26
C SER A 40 -3.16 14.39 11.39
N ASP A 41 -1.92 14.17 11.00
CA ASP A 41 -1.14 14.95 10.06
C ASP A 41 0.00 14.06 9.56
N ILE A 42 0.27 14.06 8.27
CA ILE A 42 1.28 13.21 7.63
C ILE A 42 2.68 13.44 8.20
N SER A 43 2.97 14.62 8.77
CA SER A 43 4.26 14.86 9.45
C SER A 43 4.43 14.06 10.75
N ASN A 44 3.33 13.57 11.33
CA ASN A 44 3.32 12.74 12.53
C ASN A 44 3.33 11.24 12.22
N VAL A 45 3.32 10.88 10.93
CA VAL A 45 3.16 9.51 10.46
C VAL A 45 4.50 8.86 10.18
N LYS A 46 4.63 7.61 10.62
CA LYS A 46 5.75 6.74 10.29
C LYS A 46 5.27 5.37 9.87
N VAL A 47 5.96 4.73 8.92
CA VAL A 47 5.62 3.37 8.47
C VAL A 47 6.75 2.39 8.77
N GLU A 48 6.46 1.37 9.57
CA GLU A 48 7.39 0.32 10.01
C GLU A 48 7.16 -0.98 9.21
N GLY A 49 8.22 -1.78 9.06
CA GLY A 49 8.17 -3.11 8.43
C GLY A 49 8.68 -3.12 6.98
N LEU A 50 9.18 -2.00 6.48
CA LEU A 50 9.64 -1.85 5.09
C LEU A 50 11.16 -1.80 4.95
N GLN A 51 11.90 -1.79 6.06
CA GLN A 51 13.35 -1.73 6.05
C GLN A 51 14.00 -2.90 5.31
N GLY A 52 15.04 -2.61 4.55
CA GLY A 52 15.84 -3.58 3.81
C GLY A 52 15.18 -4.06 2.51
N LEU A 53 13.91 -3.74 2.29
CA LEU A 53 13.16 -4.13 1.09
C LEU A 53 13.61 -3.33 -0.13
N THR A 54 13.46 -3.97 -1.29
CA THR A 54 13.55 -3.29 -2.58
C THR A 54 12.18 -2.74 -2.96
N TYR A 55 12.14 -1.49 -3.41
CA TYR A 55 10.93 -0.89 -3.96
C TYR A 55 11.20 -0.25 -5.31
N TYR A 56 10.14 -0.09 -6.10
CA TYR A 56 10.14 0.81 -7.23
C TYR A 56 9.66 2.19 -6.79
N ASP A 57 10.37 3.24 -7.22
CA ASP A 57 10.05 4.63 -6.88
C ASP A 57 9.31 5.34 -8.02
N GLY A 58 8.06 5.71 -7.77
CA GLY A 58 7.20 6.41 -8.72
C GLY A 58 7.43 7.89 -8.86
N THR A 59 8.18 8.48 -7.94
CA THR A 59 8.66 9.86 -8.08
C THR A 59 9.84 9.96 -9.04
N ASP A 60 10.50 8.83 -9.35
CA ASP A 60 11.57 8.75 -10.33
C ASP A 60 10.99 8.55 -11.73
N LYS A 61 11.39 9.40 -12.67
CA LYS A 61 11.04 9.33 -14.11
C LYS A 61 11.24 7.94 -14.70
N TRP A 62 12.19 7.16 -14.19
CA TRP A 62 12.54 5.84 -14.70
C TRP A 62 11.95 4.67 -13.93
N TRP A 63 11.12 4.91 -12.91
CA TRP A 63 10.57 3.87 -12.04
C TRP A 63 11.68 2.95 -11.52
N SER A 64 12.74 3.57 -10.98
CA SER A 64 13.97 2.84 -10.65
C SER A 64 13.79 1.99 -9.39
N LYS A 65 14.56 0.90 -9.31
CA LYS A 65 14.64 0.09 -8.09
C LYS A 65 15.55 0.77 -7.08
N LYS A 66 15.03 0.97 -5.87
CA LYS A 66 15.76 1.49 -4.72
C LYS A 66 15.63 0.53 -3.55
N ARG A 67 16.47 0.74 -2.52
CA ARG A 67 16.41 0.00 -1.27
C ARG A 67 15.96 0.93 -0.15
N GLU A 68 15.08 0.45 0.71
CA GLU A 68 14.69 1.17 1.92
C GLU A 68 15.71 0.88 3.01
N GLU A 69 16.47 1.89 3.42
CA GLU A 69 17.48 1.75 4.45
C GLU A 69 16.94 2.22 5.82
N ALA A 70 15.92 3.08 5.83
CA ALA A 70 15.33 3.58 7.05
C ALA A 70 14.52 2.48 7.76
N ALA A 71 14.62 2.44 9.09
CA ALA A 71 13.80 1.55 9.92
C ALA A 71 12.31 1.90 9.82
N GLU A 72 12.01 3.19 9.68
CA GLU A 72 10.67 3.73 9.53
C GLU A 72 10.65 4.72 8.36
N VAL A 73 9.67 4.59 7.46
CA VAL A 73 9.45 5.58 6.39
C VAL A 73 8.80 6.82 6.99
N VAL A 74 9.35 7.98 6.65
CA VAL A 74 8.80 9.31 7.01
C VAL A 74 8.46 10.09 5.74
N PHE A 75 7.54 11.04 5.85
CA PHE A 75 7.01 11.79 4.72
C PHE A 75 7.52 13.24 4.74
N ALA A 76 8.60 13.50 4.01
CA ALA A 76 9.15 14.84 3.82
C ALA A 76 8.66 15.51 2.52
N GLY A 77 7.91 14.78 1.69
CA GLY A 77 7.43 15.18 0.37
C GLY A 77 6.58 14.06 -0.23
N GLU A 78 6.47 14.04 -1.55
CA GLU A 78 5.80 12.95 -2.26
C GLU A 78 6.48 11.60 -1.97
N VAL A 79 5.67 10.59 -1.67
CA VAL A 79 6.07 9.19 -1.56
C VAL A 79 5.17 8.41 -2.50
N ASP A 80 5.78 7.70 -3.45
CA ASP A 80 5.10 6.74 -4.32
C ASP A 80 5.99 5.52 -4.48
N ARG A 81 5.71 4.46 -3.72
CA ARG A 81 6.63 3.31 -3.59
C ARG A 81 5.90 1.99 -3.67
N ALA A 82 6.35 1.12 -4.57
CA ALA A 82 5.91 -0.27 -4.65
C ALA A 82 6.99 -1.23 -4.12
N TYR A 83 6.83 -1.67 -2.87
CA TYR A 83 7.72 -2.60 -2.18
C TYR A 83 7.49 -4.05 -2.64
N ILE A 84 8.56 -4.69 -3.11
CA ILE A 84 8.51 -6.07 -3.64
C ILE A 84 8.72 -7.06 -2.50
N LYS A 85 7.91 -8.13 -2.44
CA LYS A 85 8.00 -9.18 -1.39
C LYS A 85 7.95 -8.58 0.02
N ALA A 86 6.99 -7.69 0.24
CA ALA A 86 6.76 -7.06 1.54
C ALA A 86 6.27 -8.09 2.58
N PRO A 87 6.58 -7.90 3.88
CA PRO A 87 6.12 -8.79 4.94
C PRO A 87 4.60 -8.73 5.11
N ASP A 88 4.04 -9.75 5.73
CA ASP A 88 2.58 -9.88 5.88
C ASP A 88 1.96 -8.87 6.85
N VAL A 89 2.78 -8.21 7.66
CA VAL A 89 2.35 -7.14 8.58
C VAL A 89 3.19 -5.89 8.35
N ILE A 90 2.51 -4.76 8.12
CA ILE A 90 3.11 -3.42 8.01
C ILE A 90 2.35 -2.50 8.96
N LYS A 91 3.06 -1.62 9.67
CA LYS A 91 2.47 -0.75 10.69
C LYS A 91 2.55 0.72 10.28
N ILE A 92 1.47 1.44 10.50
CA ILE A 92 1.40 2.90 10.34
C ILE A 92 1.24 3.48 11.75
N HIS A 93 2.26 4.19 12.23
CA HIS A 93 2.21 4.92 13.49
C HIS A 93 1.77 6.36 13.22
N ASP A 94 0.79 6.84 13.96
CA ASP A 94 0.28 8.20 13.91
C ASP A 94 0.33 8.79 15.32
N SER A 95 1.46 9.45 15.62
CA SER A 95 1.75 9.99 16.96
C SER A 95 0.88 11.18 17.37
N GLY A 96 0.29 11.89 16.39
CA GLY A 96 -0.57 13.05 16.65
C GLY A 96 -2.05 12.70 16.81
N ALA A 97 -2.42 11.43 16.69
CA ALA A 97 -3.79 10.99 16.91
C ALA A 97 -4.25 11.24 18.36
N PRO A 98 -5.55 11.49 18.60
CA PRO A 98 -6.10 11.65 19.94
C PRO A 98 -5.76 10.48 20.87
N GLY A 99 -5.62 10.75 22.17
CA GLY A 99 -5.33 9.72 23.17
C GLY A 99 -3.84 9.33 23.28
N GLY A 100 -2.92 10.11 22.70
CA GLY A 100 -1.48 9.89 22.79
C GLY A 100 -0.87 9.10 21.63
N GLY A 101 -1.61 8.98 20.52
CA GLY A 101 -1.18 8.30 19.30
C GLY A 101 -2.05 7.10 18.95
N ARG A 102 -1.87 6.60 17.72
CA ARG A 102 -2.57 5.43 17.17
C ARG A 102 -1.62 4.63 16.29
N THR A 103 -1.85 3.33 16.19
CA THR A 103 -1.19 2.48 15.20
C THR A 103 -2.23 1.71 14.39
N TYR A 104 -2.10 1.73 13.06
CA TYR A 104 -2.79 0.81 12.17
C TYR A 104 -1.87 -0.38 11.87
N GLU A 105 -2.39 -1.59 11.99
CA GLU A 105 -1.69 -2.79 11.49
C GLU A 105 -2.38 -3.28 10.22
N VAL A 106 -1.62 -3.32 9.13
CA VAL A 106 -2.09 -3.85 7.84
C VAL A 106 -1.60 -5.28 7.71
N HIS A 107 -2.54 -6.22 7.83
CA HIS A 107 -2.31 -7.64 7.64
C HIS A 107 -2.65 -8.03 6.20
N LYS A 108 -1.73 -8.67 5.48
CA LYS A 108 -1.94 -9.10 4.09
C LYS A 108 -1.76 -10.61 3.92
N GLN A 109 -2.57 -11.18 3.03
CA GLN A 109 -2.47 -12.57 2.62
C GLN A 109 -2.72 -12.66 1.11
N GLY A 110 -1.96 -13.51 0.40
CA GLY A 110 -2.13 -13.71 -1.05
C GLY A 110 -1.59 -12.57 -1.93
N PHE A 111 -1.12 -11.48 -1.33
CA PHE A 111 -0.46 -10.37 -2.01
C PHE A 111 1.03 -10.33 -1.63
N PRO A 112 1.96 -10.48 -2.59
CA PRO A 112 3.40 -10.47 -2.30
C PRO A 112 3.96 -9.07 -2.05
N ASP A 113 3.34 -8.02 -2.61
CA ASP A 113 3.89 -6.67 -2.63
C ASP A 113 3.05 -5.72 -1.76
N ALA A 114 3.58 -4.52 -1.48
CA ALA A 114 2.86 -3.45 -0.81
C ALA A 114 3.12 -2.11 -1.52
N VAL A 115 2.10 -1.27 -1.62
CA VAL A 115 2.17 0.08 -2.20
C VAL A 115 1.99 1.09 -1.08
N LEU A 116 2.94 2.01 -0.93
CA LEU A 116 2.89 3.12 0.01
C LEU A 116 2.85 4.44 -0.75
N TRP A 117 1.86 5.27 -0.47
CA TRP A 117 1.65 6.51 -1.21
C TRP A 117 1.16 7.68 -0.36
N ASN A 118 1.74 8.85 -0.59
CA ASN A 118 1.22 10.16 -0.22
C ASN A 118 1.69 11.17 -1.29
N PRO A 119 0.81 12.00 -1.86
CA PRO A 119 1.20 12.89 -2.96
C PRO A 119 2.12 14.03 -2.52
N GLY A 120 2.15 14.38 -1.24
CA GLY A 120 2.73 15.64 -0.80
C GLY A 120 2.01 16.86 -1.39
N ALA A 121 2.46 18.06 -1.03
CA ALA A 121 1.77 19.30 -1.40
C ALA A 121 1.75 19.55 -2.92
N GLU A 122 2.90 19.40 -3.58
CA GLU A 122 3.07 19.76 -4.99
C GLU A 122 2.22 18.88 -5.91
N ARG A 123 2.27 17.55 -5.73
CA ARG A 123 1.45 16.64 -6.51
C ARG A 123 -0.02 16.80 -6.19
N ALA A 124 -0.38 16.97 -4.90
CA ALA A 124 -1.78 17.13 -4.49
C ALA A 124 -2.46 18.32 -5.18
N ALA A 125 -1.74 19.44 -5.37
CA ALA A 125 -2.27 20.61 -6.09
C ALA A 125 -2.69 20.32 -7.54
N SER A 126 -2.19 19.22 -8.13
CA SER A 126 -2.55 18.77 -9.49
C SER A 126 -3.66 17.71 -9.52
N ILE A 127 -4.12 17.22 -8.36
CA ILE A 127 -5.14 16.17 -8.24
C ILE A 127 -6.49 16.85 -8.02
N SER A 128 -7.32 16.94 -9.06
CA SER A 128 -8.56 17.73 -9.03
C SER A 128 -9.63 17.23 -8.06
N ASP A 129 -9.58 15.96 -7.68
CA ASP A 129 -10.52 15.30 -6.77
C ASP A 129 -9.98 15.16 -5.33
N LEU A 130 -8.82 15.76 -5.04
CA LEU A 130 -8.24 15.83 -3.70
C LEU A 130 -8.33 17.26 -3.19
N GLY A 131 -9.01 17.46 -2.07
CA GLY A 131 -9.11 18.78 -1.45
C GLY A 131 -7.75 19.29 -0.94
N ASP A 132 -7.65 20.60 -0.75
CA ASP A 132 -6.44 21.23 -0.20
C ASP A 132 -6.68 21.68 1.25
N PRO A 133 -5.93 21.21 2.27
CA PRO A 133 -4.78 20.30 2.23
C PRO A 133 -5.11 18.87 2.69
N GLU A 134 -5.97 18.13 1.98
CA GLU A 134 -6.40 16.77 2.37
C GLU A 134 -5.27 15.74 2.32
N TRP A 135 -4.25 15.95 1.49
CA TRP A 135 -3.05 15.11 1.44
C TRP A 135 -2.36 14.99 2.81
N ARG A 136 -2.51 15.98 3.69
CA ARG A 136 -1.94 15.93 5.05
C ARG A 136 -2.65 14.94 5.95
N ARG A 137 -3.91 14.59 5.66
CA ARG A 137 -4.77 13.78 6.53
C ARG A 137 -4.94 12.35 6.05
N MET A 138 -4.11 11.92 5.10
CA MET A 138 -4.15 10.57 4.55
C MET A 138 -2.76 9.98 4.35
N VAL A 139 -2.65 8.67 4.52
CA VAL A 139 -1.58 7.85 3.95
C VAL A 139 -2.22 6.66 3.26
N CYS A 140 -1.79 6.34 2.04
CA CYS A 140 -2.24 5.14 1.37
C CYS A 140 -1.23 4.02 1.62
N LEU A 141 -1.71 2.90 2.13
CA LEU A 141 -0.92 1.67 2.25
C LEU A 141 -1.80 0.51 1.83
N GLY A 142 -1.38 -0.22 0.81
CA GLY A 142 -2.20 -1.28 0.22
C GLY A 142 -1.40 -2.52 -0.11
N PRO A 143 -1.92 -3.74 0.16
CA PRO A 143 -1.35 -4.95 -0.40
C PRO A 143 -1.52 -4.96 -1.93
N GLY A 144 -0.57 -5.56 -2.64
CA GLY A 144 -0.62 -5.65 -4.10
C GLY A 144 0.18 -6.80 -4.72
N VAL A 145 -0.08 -7.01 -6.00
CA VAL A 145 0.72 -7.75 -6.98
C VAL A 145 1.11 -6.72 -8.02
N VAL A 146 2.26 -6.08 -7.84
CA VAL A 146 2.67 -4.92 -8.68
C VAL A 146 3.52 -5.39 -9.86
N VAL A 147 4.32 -6.44 -9.66
CA VAL A 147 5.01 -7.11 -10.75
C VAL A 147 4.28 -8.44 -11.02
N PRO A 148 3.72 -8.65 -12.23
CA PRO A 148 3.12 -9.93 -12.56
C PRO A 148 4.17 -11.04 -12.43
N ASP A 149 3.83 -12.15 -11.77
CA ASP A 149 4.69 -13.34 -11.73
C ASP A 149 5.07 -13.72 -13.18
N PRO A 150 6.36 -13.87 -13.51
CA PRO A 150 6.79 -14.36 -14.81
C PRO A 150 6.37 -15.82 -15.06
N SER A 151 5.99 -16.58 -14.03
CA SER A 151 5.60 -17.98 -14.13
C SER A 151 4.14 -18.22 -13.73
N PRO A 152 3.28 -18.70 -14.65
CA PRO A 152 1.99 -19.23 -14.26
C PRO A 152 2.22 -20.63 -13.70
N ARG A 153 2.44 -20.78 -12.39
CA ARG A 153 2.36 -22.10 -11.77
C ARG A 153 0.89 -22.43 -11.49
N PRO A 154 0.31 -23.46 -12.12
CA PRO A 154 -0.99 -23.94 -11.70
C PRO A 154 -0.88 -24.42 -10.25
N SER A 155 -1.77 -23.95 -9.39
CA SER A 155 -1.92 -24.49 -8.03
C SER A 155 -2.25 -25.99 -8.12
N PRO A 156 -1.66 -26.85 -7.27
CA PRO A 156 -2.14 -28.22 -7.16
C PRO A 156 -3.57 -28.18 -6.63
N ILE A 157 -4.45 -28.87 -7.35
CA ILE A 157 -5.84 -29.17 -6.94
C ILE A 157 -5.80 -30.07 -5.71
#